data_AF-S7PS83-F1
#
_entry.id   AF-S7PS83-F1
#
_cell.length_a   1.000
_cell.length_b   1.000
_cell.length_c   1.000
_cell.angle_alpha   90.00
_cell.angle_beta   90.00
_cell.angle_gamma   90.00
#
_symmetry.space_group_name_H-M   'P 1'
#
loop_
_entity.id
_entity.type
_entity.pdbx_description
1 polymer ?
#
loop_
_entity_poly.entity_id
_entity_poly.type
_entity_poly.pdbx_seq_one_letter_code
_entity_poly.pdbx_strand_id
1 'polypeptide(L)'
;MAPSSAPPEPKYYGNLDVYATTLPGLGEIYLPIGQSFPQFEDVYHALLAYQAKSLHTGRCYLPPDSVTSEAATGRWRAACVYDPVAEKAFDVGLREIVETNAFKFNTKVRNLFPGPACRPAGAGVSAKTYLQNNYIGVKGSAGVFKLKRVWVKTDPRTAELQELFEGYFSLRVSYDPDYRKKKIEEGAKFSIAFWAVRAARDVDGKEIGLVPQ
;
A
#
# COMPACT_ATOMS: atom_id res chain seq x y z
N MET A 1 -36.38 -5.64 12.95
CA MET A 1 -34.96 -5.98 13.21
C MET A 1 -34.28 -6.14 11.87
N ALA A 2 -33.44 -5.19 11.45
CA ALA A 2 -32.65 -5.37 10.24
C ALA A 2 -31.57 -6.44 10.49
N PRO A 3 -31.29 -7.36 9.56
CA PRO A 3 -30.20 -8.29 9.73
C PRO A 3 -28.90 -7.49 9.84
N SER A 4 -28.25 -7.57 10.99
CA SER A 4 -26.85 -7.17 11.14
C SER A 4 -26.01 -8.17 10.35
N SER A 5 -26.00 -8.05 9.02
CA SER A 5 -25.10 -8.82 8.18
C SER A 5 -23.69 -8.35 8.49
N ALA A 6 -22.82 -9.29 8.87
CA ALA A 6 -21.41 -9.01 9.01
C ALA A 6 -20.88 -8.35 7.73
N PRO A 7 -19.95 -7.39 7.82
CA PRO A 7 -19.38 -6.76 6.64
C PRO A 7 -18.76 -7.83 5.72
N PRO A 8 -18.85 -7.67 4.38
CA PRO A 8 -18.35 -8.66 3.44
C PRO A 8 -16.85 -8.88 3.64
N GLU A 9 -16.38 -10.09 3.37
CA GLU A 9 -14.95 -10.42 3.52
C GLU A 9 -14.06 -9.48 2.69
N PRO A 10 -12.88 -9.09 3.22
CA PRO A 10 -11.95 -8.24 2.48
C PRO A 10 -11.38 -8.99 1.28
N LYS A 11 -11.41 -8.33 0.13
CA LYS A 11 -10.71 -8.78 -1.07
C LYS A 11 -9.34 -8.09 -1.10
N TYR A 12 -8.24 -8.82 -1.24
CA TYR A 12 -6.91 -8.20 -1.26
C TYR A 12 -6.24 -8.19 -2.64
N TYR A 13 -7.01 -8.37 -3.71
CA TYR A 13 -6.55 -8.26 -5.09
C TYR A 13 -7.04 -6.96 -5.78
N GLY A 14 -6.51 -6.68 -6.97
CA GLY A 14 -6.82 -5.51 -7.78
C GLY A 14 -5.83 -4.36 -7.60
N ASN A 15 -6.15 -3.21 -8.21
CA ASN A 15 -5.36 -1.99 -8.10
C ASN A 15 -5.75 -1.14 -6.89
N LEU A 16 -4.73 -0.55 -6.28
CA LEU A 16 -4.84 0.35 -5.14
C LEU A 16 -4.03 1.62 -5.43
N ASP A 17 -4.65 2.78 -5.20
CA ASP A 17 -3.92 4.04 -5.08
C ASP A 17 -3.49 4.22 -3.63
N VAL A 18 -2.23 4.61 -3.46
CA VAL A 18 -1.54 4.61 -2.18
C VAL A 18 -1.10 6.01 -1.79
N TYR A 19 -1.30 6.36 -0.52
CA TYR A 19 -1.10 7.69 0.04
C TYR A 19 -0.28 7.58 1.32
N ALA A 20 0.93 8.13 1.32
CA ALA A 20 1.79 8.11 2.50
C ALA A 20 1.09 8.78 3.69
N THR A 21 1.29 8.21 4.89
CA THR A 21 0.76 8.81 6.13
C THR A 21 1.36 10.17 6.44
N THR A 22 2.46 10.52 5.77
CA THR A 22 3.16 11.80 5.88
C THR A 22 2.61 12.88 4.95
N LEU A 23 1.58 12.61 4.14
CA LEU A 23 0.93 13.66 3.34
C LEU A 23 0.31 14.72 4.26
N PRO A 24 0.61 16.02 4.05
CA PRO A 24 0.12 17.09 4.91
C PRO A 24 -1.39 17.08 5.08
N GLY A 25 -1.86 17.26 6.32
CA GLY A 25 -3.29 17.33 6.66
C GLY A 25 -3.98 15.99 6.89
N LEU A 26 -3.47 14.87 6.36
CA LEU A 26 -4.14 13.57 6.53
C LEU A 26 -4.06 13.05 7.96
N GLY A 27 -2.99 13.36 8.70
CA GLY A 27 -2.86 12.96 10.10
C GLY A 27 -3.90 13.65 10.99
N GLU A 28 -4.15 14.93 10.75
CA GLU A 28 -5.14 15.75 11.43
C GLU A 28 -6.57 15.32 11.09
N ILE A 29 -6.82 14.88 9.85
CA ILE A 29 -8.11 14.29 9.44
C ILE A 29 -8.29 12.92 10.10
N TYR A 30 -7.23 12.10 10.11
CA TYR A 30 -7.27 10.75 10.68
C TYR A 30 -7.58 10.77 12.18
N LEU A 31 -6.95 11.66 12.95
CA LEU A 31 -7.23 11.81 14.37
C LEU A 31 -7.25 13.29 14.75
N PRO A 32 -8.41 13.96 14.60
CA PRO A 32 -8.56 15.36 14.97
C PRO A 32 -8.29 15.60 16.44
N ILE A 33 -7.87 16.83 16.77
CA ILE A 33 -7.62 17.23 18.17
C ILE A 33 -8.89 17.00 19.01
N GLY A 34 -8.72 16.34 20.15
CA GLY A 34 -9.81 16.03 21.07
C GLY A 34 -10.56 14.73 20.77
N GLN A 35 -10.26 14.05 19.65
CA GLN A 35 -10.82 12.73 19.35
C GLN A 35 -9.92 11.61 19.89
N SER A 36 -10.53 10.54 20.39
CA SER A 36 -9.83 9.33 20.84
C SER A 36 -9.86 8.20 19.82
N PHE A 37 -10.69 8.34 18.77
CA PHE A 37 -10.91 7.32 17.75
C PHE A 37 -10.56 7.83 16.35
N PRO A 38 -9.94 6.98 15.51
CA PRO A 38 -9.69 7.30 14.11
C PRO A 38 -10.95 7.64 13.31
N GLN A 39 -10.90 8.70 12.52
CA GLN A 39 -11.96 9.10 11.59
C GLN A 39 -11.70 8.50 10.20
N PHE A 40 -11.88 7.18 10.07
CA PHE A 40 -11.56 6.47 8.83
C PHE A 40 -12.40 6.91 7.62
N GLU A 41 -13.67 7.25 7.83
CA GLU A 41 -14.56 7.73 6.76
C GLU A 41 -14.08 9.09 6.20
N ASP A 42 -13.70 10.02 7.07
CA ASP A 42 -13.17 11.33 6.66
C ASP A 42 -11.85 11.19 5.90
N VAL A 43 -10.97 10.27 6.34
CA VAL A 43 -9.74 9.93 5.60
C VAL A 43 -10.07 9.37 4.23
N TYR A 44 -11.01 8.43 4.13
CA TYR A 44 -11.44 7.87 2.85
C TYR A 44 -11.88 8.97 1.88
N HIS A 45 -12.75 9.89 2.32
CA HIS A 45 -13.19 11.01 1.48
C HIS A 45 -12.06 11.96 1.10
N ALA A 46 -11.14 12.26 2.01
CA ALA A 46 -9.96 13.04 1.70
C ALA A 46 -9.10 12.36 0.62
N LEU A 47 -8.88 11.04 0.72
CA LEU A 47 -8.13 10.28 -0.27
C LEU A 47 -8.81 10.27 -1.65
N LEU A 48 -10.14 10.22 -1.71
CA LEU A 48 -10.85 10.37 -2.99
C LEU A 48 -10.60 11.74 -3.64
N ALA A 49 -10.53 12.81 -2.84
CA ALA A 49 -10.18 14.14 -3.36
C ALA A 49 -8.74 14.22 -3.87
N TYR A 50 -7.79 13.50 -3.25
CA TYR A 50 -6.43 13.34 -3.77
C TYR A 50 -6.42 12.49 -5.05
N GLN A 51 -7.19 11.40 -5.10
CA GLN A 51 -7.30 10.49 -6.24
C GLN A 51 -7.79 11.21 -7.48
N ALA A 52 -8.83 12.05 -7.35
CA ALA A 52 -9.38 12.85 -8.44
C ALA A 52 -8.35 13.83 -9.06
N LYS A 53 -7.34 14.24 -8.28
CA LYS A 53 -6.24 15.10 -8.73
C LYS A 53 -5.00 14.31 -9.18
N SER A 54 -5.08 12.98 -9.22
CA SER A 54 -3.94 12.09 -9.45
C SER A 54 -2.78 12.28 -8.46
N LEU A 55 -3.04 12.77 -7.25
CA LEU A 55 -2.03 13.07 -6.21
C LEU A 55 -1.75 11.89 -5.28
N HIS A 56 -1.51 10.73 -5.87
CA HIS A 56 -1.17 9.50 -5.16
C HIS A 56 0.34 9.43 -4.92
N THR A 57 0.76 8.88 -3.77
CA THR A 57 2.17 8.61 -3.47
C THR A 57 2.72 7.47 -4.32
N GLY A 58 1.89 6.47 -4.56
CA GLY A 58 2.23 5.30 -5.35
C GLY A 58 1.01 4.47 -5.71
N ARG A 59 1.25 3.38 -6.43
CA ARG A 59 0.24 2.38 -6.80
C ARG A 59 0.71 0.99 -6.44
N CYS A 60 -0.26 0.15 -6.11
CA CYS A 60 -0.06 -1.26 -5.87
C CYS A 60 -1.04 -2.07 -6.72
N TYR A 61 -0.60 -3.20 -7.24
CA TYR A 61 -1.44 -4.21 -7.86
C TYR A 61 -1.19 -5.56 -7.18
N LEU A 62 -2.27 -6.23 -6.79
CA LEU A 62 -2.24 -7.57 -6.20
C LEU A 62 -3.05 -8.51 -7.10
N PRO A 63 -2.49 -9.64 -7.56
CA PRO A 63 -3.19 -10.53 -8.47
C PRO A 63 -4.32 -11.29 -7.76
N PRO A 64 -5.42 -11.63 -8.46
CA PRO A 64 -6.55 -12.36 -7.89
C PRO A 64 -6.15 -13.75 -7.36
N ASP A 65 -5.22 -14.41 -8.05
CA ASP A 65 -4.74 -15.75 -7.70
C ASP A 65 -3.50 -15.71 -6.78
N SER A 66 -3.25 -14.58 -6.13
CA SER A 66 -2.08 -14.36 -5.27
C SER A 66 -1.93 -15.38 -4.14
N VAL A 67 -3.06 -15.94 -3.68
CA VAL A 67 -3.11 -16.91 -2.57
C VAL A 67 -2.91 -18.35 -3.06
N THR A 68 -3.31 -18.63 -4.30
CA THR A 68 -3.38 -19.99 -4.85
C THR A 68 -2.23 -20.30 -5.81
N SER A 69 -1.49 -19.29 -6.26
CA SER A 69 -0.41 -19.42 -7.22
C SER A 69 0.87 -18.76 -6.71
N GLU A 70 1.91 -19.57 -6.48
CA GLU A 70 3.25 -19.07 -6.12
C GLU A 70 3.88 -18.22 -7.25
N ALA A 71 3.41 -18.38 -8.49
CA ALA A 71 3.87 -17.59 -9.63
C ALA A 71 3.21 -16.19 -9.69
N ALA A 72 2.10 -15.98 -8.99
CA ALA A 72 1.37 -14.73 -9.03
C ALA A 72 2.18 -13.61 -8.36
N THR A 73 2.63 -12.67 -9.19
CA THR A 73 3.48 -11.55 -8.77
C THR A 73 2.67 -10.27 -8.78
N GLY A 74 2.55 -9.62 -7.61
CA GLY A 74 2.02 -8.27 -7.49
C GLY A 74 3.05 -7.21 -7.87
N ARG A 75 2.62 -5.96 -7.93
CA ARG A 75 3.46 -4.84 -8.35
C ARG A 75 3.30 -3.66 -7.42
N TRP A 76 4.39 -2.92 -7.23
CA TRP A 76 4.41 -1.68 -6.47
C TRP A 76 5.23 -0.64 -7.23
N ARG A 77 4.73 0.59 -7.27
CA ARG A 77 5.44 1.73 -7.85
C ARG A 77 5.17 2.99 -7.05
N ALA A 78 6.22 3.71 -6.68
CA ALA A 78 6.13 5.02 -6.03
C ALA A 78 7.28 5.91 -6.50
N ALA A 79 7.02 7.19 -6.78
CA ALA A 79 8.03 8.10 -7.32
C ALA A 79 9.23 8.30 -6.37
N CYS A 80 8.99 8.20 -5.06
CA CYS A 80 10.02 8.29 -4.02
C CYS A 80 10.87 7.02 -3.84
N VAL A 81 10.49 5.90 -4.48
CA VAL A 81 11.27 4.66 -4.50
C VAL A 81 12.06 4.64 -5.81
N TYR A 82 13.25 5.23 -5.77
CA TYR A 82 13.95 5.75 -6.95
C TYR A 82 15.38 5.24 -7.07
N ASP A 83 15.80 4.97 -8.29
CA ASP A 83 17.17 4.66 -8.66
C ASP A 83 17.95 5.97 -8.92
N PRO A 84 18.89 6.36 -8.04
CA PRO A 84 19.67 7.58 -8.21
C PRO A 84 20.61 7.53 -9.41
N VAL A 85 20.91 6.35 -9.96
CA VAL A 85 21.79 6.20 -11.12
C VAL A 85 21.01 6.33 -12.42
N ALA A 86 19.95 5.55 -12.56
CA ALA A 86 19.15 5.52 -13.78
C ALA A 86 18.11 6.66 -13.84
N GLU A 87 18.10 7.50 -12.82
CA GLU A 87 17.18 8.61 -12.63
C GLU A 87 15.70 8.26 -12.85
N LYS A 88 15.30 7.08 -12.36
CA LYS A 88 13.94 6.55 -12.55
C LYS A 88 13.42 5.82 -11.33
N ALA A 89 12.10 5.80 -11.17
CA ALA A 89 11.45 4.98 -10.15
C ALA A 89 11.77 3.50 -10.38
N PHE A 90 11.98 2.76 -9.29
CA PHE A 90 12.13 1.32 -9.33
C PHE A 90 10.80 0.63 -9.65
N ASP A 91 10.88 -0.43 -10.43
CA ASP A 91 9.80 -1.40 -10.64
C ASP A 91 9.92 -2.49 -9.59
N VAL A 92 9.01 -2.46 -8.62
CA VAL A 92 9.06 -3.36 -7.47
C VAL A 92 8.03 -4.46 -7.65
N GLY A 93 8.49 -5.71 -7.62
CA GLY A 93 7.65 -6.90 -7.59
C GLY A 93 7.26 -7.27 -6.16
N LEU A 94 6.08 -7.85 -6.02
CA LEU A 94 5.55 -8.44 -4.79
C LEU A 94 5.38 -9.94 -5.00
N ARG A 95 6.07 -10.77 -4.23
CA ARG A 95 6.00 -12.24 -4.32
C ARG A 95 5.72 -12.85 -2.96
N GLU A 96 5.41 -14.14 -2.96
CA GLU A 96 5.07 -14.90 -1.74
C GLU A 96 3.95 -14.17 -0.97
N ILE A 97 2.87 -13.87 -1.68
CA ILE A 97 1.73 -13.12 -1.15
C ILE A 97 0.92 -14.09 -0.27
N VAL A 98 0.78 -13.76 1.00
CA VAL A 98 0.11 -14.61 1.99
C VAL A 98 -0.98 -13.81 2.70
N GLU A 99 -2.20 -14.33 2.67
CA GLU A 99 -3.29 -13.83 3.50
C GLU A 99 -3.33 -14.53 4.85
N THR A 100 -3.64 -13.78 5.90
CA THR A 100 -3.70 -14.29 7.28
C THR A 100 -4.92 -13.72 7.99
N ASN A 101 -5.71 -14.57 8.65
CA ASN A 101 -6.94 -14.16 9.34
C ASN A 101 -6.70 -13.31 10.61
N ALA A 102 -5.50 -13.41 11.19
CA ALA A 102 -5.11 -12.72 12.42
C ALA A 102 -3.94 -11.75 12.19
N PHE A 103 -4.03 -10.92 11.15
CA PHE A 103 -2.97 -10.01 10.75
C PHE A 103 -2.77 -8.85 11.74
N LYS A 104 -1.50 -8.62 12.13
CA LYS A 104 -1.10 -7.51 13.00
C LYS A 104 0.20 -6.88 12.52
N PHE A 105 0.21 -5.55 12.43
CA PHE A 105 1.46 -4.80 12.32
C PHE A 105 2.26 -4.92 13.62
N ASN A 106 3.59 -5.07 13.49
CA ASN A 106 4.50 -4.97 14.62
C ASN A 106 4.52 -3.52 15.15
N THR A 107 5.03 -3.33 16.37
CA THR A 107 5.04 -2.02 17.03
C THR A 107 5.78 -0.94 16.23
N LYS A 108 6.89 -1.29 15.57
CA LYS A 108 7.67 -0.34 14.76
C LYS A 108 6.85 0.23 13.61
N VAL A 109 6.19 -0.63 12.84
CA VAL A 109 5.31 -0.20 11.74
C VAL A 109 4.09 0.54 12.27
N ARG A 110 3.55 0.10 13.40
CA ARG A 110 2.39 0.74 14.03
C ARG A 110 2.66 2.19 14.41
N ASN A 111 3.84 2.48 14.96
CA ASN A 111 4.23 3.83 15.36
C ASN A 111 4.40 4.81 14.18
N LEU A 112 4.33 4.31 12.93
CA LEU A 112 4.33 5.16 11.73
C LEU A 112 2.93 5.68 11.35
N PHE A 113 1.88 5.17 12.00
CA PHE A 113 0.53 5.66 11.81
C PHE A 113 0.18 6.61 12.96
N PRO A 114 -0.47 7.76 12.67
CA PRO A 114 -1.06 8.56 13.73
C PRO A 114 -2.11 7.71 14.47
N GLY A 115 -2.25 7.91 15.79
CA GLY A 115 -3.35 7.38 16.59
C GLY A 115 -3.10 6.14 17.45
N PRO A 116 -4.18 5.55 18.01
CA PRO A 116 -4.07 4.65 19.15
C PRO A 116 -3.38 3.32 18.83
N ALA A 117 -2.66 2.79 19.81
CA ALA A 117 -1.89 1.57 19.68
C ALA A 117 -2.75 0.29 19.52
N CYS A 118 -4.02 0.34 19.92
CA CYS A 118 -4.94 -0.79 19.82
C CYS A 118 -5.81 -0.64 18.56
N ARG A 119 -5.74 -1.64 17.68
CA ARG A 119 -6.59 -1.76 16.49
C ARG A 119 -7.22 -3.14 16.49
N PRO A 120 -8.47 -3.29 16.03
CA PRO A 120 -9.14 -4.58 15.98
C PRO A 120 -8.30 -5.56 15.15
N ALA A 121 -8.19 -6.81 15.60
CA ALA A 121 -7.62 -7.89 14.80
C ALA A 121 -8.46 -8.10 13.53
N GLY A 122 -7.86 -8.64 12.48
CA GLY A 122 -8.58 -8.92 11.25
C GLY A 122 -7.67 -9.51 10.20
N ALA A 123 -8.27 -9.97 9.11
CA ALA A 123 -7.54 -10.52 7.99
C ALA A 123 -6.59 -9.46 7.37
N GLY A 124 -5.50 -9.89 6.76
CA GLY A 124 -4.56 -9.01 6.07
C GLY A 124 -3.51 -9.79 5.28
N VAL A 125 -2.77 -9.08 4.44
CA VAL A 125 -1.81 -9.65 3.49
C VAL A 125 -0.39 -9.22 3.80
N SER A 126 0.55 -10.14 3.62
CA SER A 126 1.98 -9.86 3.58
C SER A 126 2.58 -10.37 2.27
N ALA A 127 3.61 -9.70 1.77
CA ALA A 127 4.40 -10.16 0.64
C ALA A 127 5.86 -9.75 0.82
N LYS A 128 6.77 -10.40 0.11
CA LYS A 128 8.16 -9.95 -0.03
C LYS A 128 8.27 -8.98 -1.20
N THR A 129 9.01 -7.90 -1.03
CA THR A 129 9.29 -6.92 -2.10
C THR A 129 10.68 -7.16 -2.68
N TYR A 130 10.81 -7.00 -3.99
CA TYR A 130 12.09 -7.10 -4.69
C TYR A 130 12.07 -6.25 -5.97
N LEU A 131 13.24 -5.94 -6.50
CA LEU A 131 13.36 -5.29 -7.81
C LEU A 131 13.12 -6.31 -8.91
N GLN A 132 12.16 -6.04 -9.79
CA GLN A 132 11.71 -6.99 -10.81
C GLN A 132 12.68 -7.11 -11.99
N ASN A 133 13.42 -6.04 -12.27
CA ASN A 133 14.38 -5.96 -13.37
C ASN A 133 15.83 -6.04 -12.87
N ASN A 134 16.74 -6.41 -13.76
CA ASN A 134 18.17 -6.24 -13.52
C ASN A 134 18.52 -4.75 -13.65
N TYR A 135 18.70 -4.08 -12.51
CA TYR A 135 19.19 -2.69 -12.45
C TYR A 135 20.72 -2.71 -12.43
N ILE A 136 21.34 -1.89 -13.28
CA ILE A 136 22.81 -1.85 -13.39
C ILE A 136 23.39 -1.36 -12.06
N GLY A 137 24.36 -2.11 -11.52
CA GLY A 137 25.01 -1.77 -10.26
C GLY A 137 24.22 -2.14 -9.01
N VAL A 138 23.05 -2.78 -9.14
CA VAL A 138 22.31 -3.33 -8.01
C VAL A 138 22.74 -4.78 -7.78
N LYS A 139 23.33 -5.02 -6.61
CA LYS A 139 23.71 -6.35 -6.13
C LYS A 139 22.51 -7.16 -5.66
N GLY A 140 21.52 -6.50 -5.06
CA GLY A 140 20.34 -7.18 -4.55
C GLY A 140 19.34 -6.26 -3.89
N SER A 141 18.12 -6.78 -3.69
CA SER A 141 17.05 -6.05 -3.02
C SER A 141 16.17 -6.98 -2.20
N ALA A 142 15.64 -6.46 -1.10
CA ALA A 142 14.73 -7.18 -0.24
C ALA A 142 13.90 -6.23 0.61
N GLY A 143 12.69 -6.64 0.95
CA GLY A 143 11.83 -5.92 1.87
C GLY A 143 10.49 -6.62 2.03
N VAL A 144 9.52 -5.88 2.55
CA VAL A 144 8.18 -6.41 2.84
C VAL A 144 7.11 -5.43 2.44
N PHE A 145 6.01 -5.98 1.97
CA PHE A 145 4.74 -5.31 1.75
C PHE A 145 3.71 -5.91 2.70
N LYS A 146 2.85 -5.07 3.25
CA LYS A 146 1.80 -5.43 4.19
C LYS A 146 0.56 -4.60 3.93
N LEU A 147 -0.61 -5.20 4.02
CA LEU A 147 -1.89 -4.52 3.78
C LEU A 147 -3.00 -5.10 4.66
N LYS A 148 -3.86 -4.24 5.18
CA LYS A 148 -5.02 -4.62 5.99
C LYS A 148 -6.18 -3.66 5.73
N ARG A 149 -7.40 -4.17 5.54
CA ARG A 149 -8.61 -3.35 5.53
C ARG A 149 -8.93 -2.84 6.94
N VAL A 150 -9.11 -1.55 7.09
CA VAL A 150 -9.39 -0.91 8.39
C VAL A 150 -10.78 -0.31 8.49
N TRP A 151 -11.41 -0.03 7.36
CA TRP A 151 -12.77 0.49 7.31
C TRP A 151 -13.46 0.06 6.01
N VAL A 152 -14.77 -0.13 6.11
CA VAL A 152 -15.62 -0.53 5.00
C VAL A 152 -17.03 0.04 5.18
N LYS A 153 -17.62 0.53 4.10
CA LYS A 153 -19.01 1.00 4.06
C LYS A 153 -19.60 0.70 2.69
N THR A 154 -20.87 0.30 2.64
CA THR A 154 -21.58 0.17 1.38
C THR A 154 -22.25 1.51 1.07
N ASP A 155 -22.01 2.05 -0.12
CA ASP A 155 -22.75 3.22 -0.59
C ASP A 155 -24.20 2.82 -0.87
N PRO A 156 -25.20 3.41 -0.19
CA PRO A 156 -26.60 3.04 -0.38
C PRO A 156 -27.15 3.41 -1.77
N ARG A 157 -26.47 4.29 -2.52
CA ARG A 157 -26.92 4.75 -3.84
C ARG A 157 -26.42 3.86 -4.97
N THR A 158 -25.16 3.41 -4.88
CA THR A 158 -24.52 2.61 -5.94
C THR A 158 -24.40 1.13 -5.57
N ALA A 159 -24.65 0.78 -4.31
CA ALA A 159 -24.35 -0.52 -3.72
C ALA A 159 -22.86 -0.92 -3.80
N GLU A 160 -21.98 0.03 -4.10
CA GLU A 160 -20.54 -0.20 -4.16
C GLU A 160 -19.91 -0.22 -2.77
N LEU A 161 -18.86 -1.02 -2.63
CA LEU A 161 -18.10 -1.13 -1.40
C LEU A 161 -17.00 -0.07 -1.34
N GLN A 162 -17.11 0.85 -0.40
CA GLN A 162 -16.08 1.82 -0.06
C GLN A 162 -15.15 1.17 0.96
N GLU A 163 -13.86 1.07 0.62
CA GLU A 163 -12.87 0.39 1.45
C GLU A 163 -11.67 1.30 1.69
N LEU A 164 -11.22 1.34 2.95
CA LEU A 164 -9.96 1.96 3.33
C LEU A 164 -9.02 0.89 3.87
N PHE A 165 -7.78 0.93 3.40
CA PHE A 165 -6.72 0.04 3.81
C PHE A 165 -5.60 0.81 4.48
N GLU A 166 -4.93 0.14 5.39
CA GLU A 166 -3.62 0.53 5.88
C GLU A 166 -2.57 -0.44 5.41
N GLY A 167 -1.41 0.08 5.06
CA GLY A 167 -0.32 -0.75 4.62
C GLY A 167 1.04 -0.18 4.94
N TYR A 168 2.01 -1.06 4.79
CA TYR A 168 3.40 -0.74 4.98
C TYR A 168 4.21 -1.36 3.86
N PHE A 169 5.04 -0.54 3.25
CA PHE A 169 6.00 -0.93 2.25
C PHE A 169 7.40 -0.68 2.78
N SER A 170 8.33 -1.57 2.48
CA SER A 170 9.75 -1.31 2.65
C SER A 170 10.55 -2.01 1.57
N LEU A 171 11.67 -1.40 1.18
CA LEU A 171 12.62 -1.97 0.25
C LEU A 171 14.02 -1.50 0.62
N ARG A 172 14.94 -2.44 0.77
CA ARG A 172 16.38 -2.17 0.84
C ARG A 172 17.01 -2.59 -0.46
N VAL A 173 17.76 -1.70 -1.09
CA VAL A 173 18.56 -1.95 -2.29
C VAL A 173 20.03 -1.89 -1.87
N SER A 174 20.83 -2.87 -2.30
CA SER A 174 22.27 -2.89 -2.07
C SER A 174 22.99 -2.75 -3.41
N TYR A 175 23.96 -1.84 -3.48
CA TYR A 175 24.72 -1.61 -4.71
C TYR A 175 26.05 -2.38 -4.71
N ASP A 176 26.52 -2.72 -5.90
CA ASP A 176 27.83 -3.34 -6.12
C ASP A 176 28.98 -2.42 -5.69
N PRO A 177 30.11 -2.97 -5.22
CA PRO A 177 31.24 -2.18 -4.74
C PRO A 177 31.77 -1.14 -5.74
N ASP A 178 31.75 -1.45 -7.04
CA ASP A 178 32.22 -0.54 -8.07
C ASP A 178 31.31 0.69 -8.26
N TYR A 179 30.04 0.56 -7.88
CA TYR A 179 29.09 1.68 -7.84
C TYR A 179 29.27 2.58 -6.62
N ARG A 180 29.83 2.05 -5.51
CA ARG A 180 30.09 2.82 -4.28
C ARG A 180 31.20 3.87 -4.46
N LYS A 181 32.11 3.66 -5.42
CA LYS A 181 33.20 4.60 -5.74
C LYS A 181 32.69 5.97 -6.24
N LYS A 182 31.41 6.08 -6.62
CA LYS A 182 30.75 7.32 -7.09
C LYS A 182 29.99 8.10 -5.99
N LYS A 183 30.29 7.92 -4.70
CA LYS A 183 29.64 8.60 -3.54
C LYS A 183 28.16 8.25 -3.32
N ILE A 184 27.67 7.16 -3.89
CA ILE A 184 26.35 6.61 -3.54
C ILE A 184 26.54 5.78 -2.27
N GLU A 185 25.73 6.03 -1.24
CA GLU A 185 25.73 5.25 0.01
C GLU A 185 25.66 3.74 -0.28
N GLU A 186 26.05 2.90 0.69
CA GLU A 186 26.14 1.43 0.49
C GLU A 186 24.85 0.76 -0.02
N GLY A 187 23.73 1.46 0.08
CA GLY A 187 22.44 1.08 -0.44
C GLY A 187 21.41 2.19 -0.27
N ALA A 188 20.22 1.95 -0.81
CA ALA A 188 19.05 2.77 -0.54
C ALA A 188 18.08 2.01 0.38
N LYS A 189 17.43 2.73 1.29
CA LYS A 189 16.39 2.17 2.17
C LYS A 189 15.13 3.01 2.02
N PHE A 190 14.04 2.34 1.67
CA PHE A 190 12.73 2.93 1.52
C PHE A 190 11.78 2.30 2.55
N SER A 191 10.97 3.13 3.19
CA SER A 191 9.92 2.69 4.11
C SER A 191 8.76 3.67 4.06
N ILE A 192 7.56 3.16 3.78
CA ILE A 192 6.36 3.98 3.59
C ILE A 192 5.24 3.31 4.37
N ALA A 193 4.76 3.96 5.43
CA ALA A 193 3.44 3.68 5.97
C ALA A 193 2.42 4.46 5.14
N PHE A 194 1.30 3.83 4.83
CA PHE A 194 0.33 4.40 3.91
C PHE A 194 -1.09 4.01 4.22
N TRP A 195 -2.01 4.86 3.78
CA TRP A 195 -3.39 4.49 3.51
C TRP A 195 -3.58 4.18 2.03
N ALA A 196 -4.54 3.32 1.72
CA ALA A 196 -4.86 3.00 0.34
C ALA A 196 -6.37 2.87 0.14
N VAL A 197 -6.80 3.19 -1.07
CA VAL A 197 -8.17 3.00 -1.57
C VAL A 197 -8.11 2.26 -2.90
N ARG A 198 -9.23 1.68 -3.32
CA ARG A 198 -9.35 1.10 -4.66
C ARG A 198 -9.02 2.13 -5.72
N ALA A 199 -8.29 1.71 -6.75
CA ALA A 199 -7.97 2.58 -7.86
C ALA A 199 -9.24 3.10 -8.55
N ALA A 200 -9.17 4.33 -9.07
CA ALA A 200 -10.24 4.89 -9.87
C ALA A 200 -10.50 4.04 -11.11
N ARG A 201 -11.73 4.08 -11.62
CA ARG A 201 -12.10 3.42 -12.89
C ARG A 201 -12.20 4.46 -14.00
N ASP A 202 -11.83 4.07 -15.20
CA ASP A 202 -12.04 4.88 -16.40
C ASP A 202 -13.51 4.84 -16.87
N VAL A 203 -13.80 5.52 -17.99
CA VAL A 203 -15.14 5.61 -18.58
C VAL A 203 -15.69 4.24 -19.01
N ASP A 204 -14.82 3.26 -19.23
CA ASP A 204 -15.16 1.89 -19.60
C ASP A 204 -15.30 0.97 -18.37
N GLY A 205 -15.15 1.54 -17.17
CA GLY A 205 -15.24 0.81 -15.91
C GLY A 205 -13.98 0.00 -15.56
N LYS A 206 -12.88 0.19 -16.28
CA LYS A 206 -11.61 -0.51 -16.04
C LYS A 206 -10.78 0.23 -15.01
N GLU A 207 -10.15 -0.51 -14.10
CA GLU A 207 -9.26 0.08 -13.10
C GLU A 207 -8.06 0.79 -13.74
N ILE A 208 -7.84 2.05 -13.34
CA ILE A 208 -6.69 2.86 -13.71
C ILE A 208 -5.55 2.51 -12.76
N GLY A 209 -4.57 1.72 -13.21
CA GLY A 209 -3.50 1.31 -12.31
C GLY A 209 -2.35 0.61 -12.99
N LEU A 210 -1.67 -0.24 -12.21
CA LEU A 210 -0.64 -1.12 -12.72
C LEU A 210 -1.32 -2.33 -13.39
N VAL A 211 -0.78 -2.74 -14.54
CA VAL A 211 -1.27 -3.91 -15.26
C VAL A 211 -0.50 -5.18 -14.84
N PRO A 212 -1.12 -6.37 -14.94
CA PRO A 212 -0.40 -7.63 -14.90
C PRO A 212 0.73 -7.63 -15.94
N GLN A 213 1.83 -8.34 -15.65
CA GLN A 213 2.84 -8.66 -16.66
C GLN A 213 2.55 -10.01 -17.29
#